data_AF-A0A838U0F3-F1
#
_entry.id   AF-A0A838U0F3-F1
#
_cell.length_a   1.000
_cell.length_b   1.000
_cell.length_c   1.000
_cell.angle_alpha   90.00
_cell.angle_beta   90.00
_cell.angle_gamma   90.00
#
_symmetry.space_group_name_H-M   'P 1'
#
loop_
_entity.id
_entity.type
_entity.pdbx_description
1 polymer ?
#
loop_
_entity_poly.entity_id
_entity_poly.type
_entity_poly.pdbx_seq_one_letter_code
_entity_poly.pdbx_strand_id
1 'polypeptide(L)'
;MDEKLDSLRQCSNIDERSIVSMLEVHFGFVKLLCEITGLDKRSLASKYLHFHKPKLFYIYDSMANAGLSKAMPKYRGRKVSSDDKFDAAYSSYSFKLLELQKEIKQEFGDQLTPRQLDRMLLKLNAEAVA
;
A
#
# COMPACT_ATOMS: atom_id res chain seq x y z
N MET A 1 -8.35 -0.33 18.02
CA MET A 1 -7.24 -0.28 17.04
C MET A 1 -6.34 -1.51 17.22
N ASP A 2 -5.94 -1.82 18.45
CA ASP A 2 -5.12 -3.00 18.74
C ASP A 2 -5.80 -4.32 18.36
N GLU A 3 -7.09 -4.47 18.63
CA GLU A 3 -7.87 -5.65 18.17
C GLU A 3 -7.85 -5.83 16.64
N LYS A 4 -7.86 -4.72 15.88
CA LYS A 4 -7.77 -4.75 14.41
C LYS A 4 -6.35 -5.07 13.92
N LEU A 5 -5.32 -4.69 14.68
CA LEU A 5 -3.94 -5.10 14.39
C LEU A 5 -3.69 -6.56 14.80
N ASP A 6 -4.41 -7.04 15.81
CA ASP A 6 -4.34 -8.40 16.31
C ASP A 6 -4.95 -9.42 15.34
N SER A 7 -5.96 -9.02 14.55
CA SER A 7 -6.49 -9.86 13.47
C SER A 7 -5.44 -10.16 12.40
N LEU A 8 -4.37 -9.35 12.29
CA LEU A 8 -3.25 -9.56 11.37
C LEU A 8 -2.12 -10.40 11.97
N ARG A 9 -2.26 -10.94 13.19
CA ARG A 9 -1.17 -11.71 13.86
C ARG A 9 -0.70 -12.91 13.05
N GLN A 10 -1.57 -13.54 12.28
CA GLN A 10 -1.22 -14.71 11.46
C GLN A 10 -0.71 -14.36 10.06
N CYS A 11 -0.80 -13.10 9.64
CA CYS A 11 -0.30 -12.66 8.35
C CYS A 11 1.21 -12.41 8.41
N SER A 12 1.99 -13.13 7.61
CA SER A 12 3.45 -12.99 7.56
C SER A 12 3.94 -12.12 6.40
N ASN A 13 3.17 -12.05 5.31
CA ASN A 13 3.46 -11.28 4.09
C ASN A 13 2.15 -10.80 3.42
N ILE A 14 2.29 -10.01 2.36
CA ILE A 14 1.17 -9.54 1.53
C ILE A 14 0.86 -10.58 0.45
N ASP A 15 -0.39 -11.05 0.42
CA ASP A 15 -0.97 -11.92 -0.61
C ASP A 15 -2.45 -11.58 -0.86
N GLU A 16 -3.14 -12.34 -1.71
CA GLU A 16 -4.55 -12.13 -2.05
C GLU A 16 -5.50 -12.24 -0.85
N ARG A 17 -5.12 -12.98 0.20
CA ARG A 17 -5.94 -13.17 1.39
C ARG A 17 -5.68 -12.07 2.39
N SER A 18 -4.40 -11.78 2.65
CA SER A 18 -3.99 -10.80 3.65
C SER A 18 -4.31 -9.37 3.23
N ILE A 19 -4.29 -9.07 1.92
CA ILE A 19 -4.53 -7.71 1.41
C ILE A 19 -5.89 -7.17 1.82
N VAL A 20 -6.93 -8.01 1.87
CA VAL A 20 -8.27 -7.58 2.28
C VAL A 20 -8.25 -7.07 3.73
N SER A 21 -7.75 -7.88 4.66
CA SER A 21 -7.65 -7.50 6.08
C SER A 21 -6.75 -6.28 6.27
N MET A 22 -5.66 -6.16 5.52
CA MET A 22 -4.79 -4.98 5.55
C MET A 22 -5.53 -3.71 5.12
N LEU A 23 -6.35 -3.77 4.06
CA LEU A 23 -7.14 -2.64 3.59
C LEU A 23 -8.20 -2.22 4.61
N GLU A 24 -8.85 -3.17 5.28
CA GLU A 24 -9.81 -2.90 6.36
C GLU A 24 -9.16 -2.18 7.54
N VAL A 25 -7.99 -2.66 7.97
CA VAL A 25 -7.23 -2.05 9.07
C VAL A 25 -6.77 -0.65 8.68
N HIS A 26 -6.24 -0.48 7.47
CA HIS A 26 -5.83 0.84 6.98
C HIS A 26 -6.99 1.82 6.94
N PHE A 27 -8.12 1.45 6.34
CA PHE A 27 -9.27 2.33 6.24
C PHE A 27 -9.88 2.67 7.60
N GLY A 28 -9.96 1.67 8.49
CA GLY A 28 -10.39 1.89 9.87
C GLY A 28 -9.51 2.91 10.60
N PHE A 29 -8.19 2.88 10.35
CA PHE A 29 -7.28 3.85 10.96
C PHE A 29 -7.38 5.24 10.33
N VAL A 30 -7.58 5.33 9.01
CA VAL A 30 -7.84 6.61 8.33
C VAL A 30 -9.11 7.26 8.90
N LYS A 31 -10.20 6.50 9.09
CA LYS A 31 -11.43 7.01 9.71
C LYS A 31 -11.19 7.54 11.12
N LEU A 32 -10.47 6.80 11.96
CA LEU A 32 -10.11 7.23 13.31
C LEU A 32 -9.30 8.54 13.30
N LEU A 33 -8.31 8.66 12.42
CA LEU A 33 -7.54 9.90 12.27
C LEU A 33 -8.41 11.06 11.77
N CYS A 34 -9.38 10.78 10.91
CA CYS A 34 -10.32 11.78 10.40
C CYS A 34 -11.28 12.26 11.51
N GLU A 35 -11.77 11.38 12.37
CA GLU A 35 -12.58 11.74 13.55
C GLU A 35 -11.84 12.69 14.50
N ILE A 36 -10.53 12.51 14.67
CA ILE A 36 -9.70 13.34 15.56
C ILE A 36 -9.27 14.65 14.91
N THR A 37 -8.94 14.62 13.61
CA THR A 37 -8.25 15.74 12.93
C THR A 37 -9.10 16.48 11.90
N GLY A 38 -10.26 15.94 11.53
CA GLY A 38 -11.09 16.41 10.42
C GLY A 38 -10.49 16.20 9.03
N LEU A 39 -9.39 15.42 8.92
CA LEU A 39 -8.63 15.27 7.68
C LEU A 39 -8.32 13.80 7.38
N ASP A 40 -8.40 13.43 6.10
CA ASP A 40 -8.01 12.10 5.61
C ASP A 40 -6.48 11.92 5.60
N LYS A 41 -5.92 11.49 6.72
CA LYS A 41 -4.46 11.31 6.90
C LYS A 41 -3.95 9.97 6.34
N ARG A 42 -4.24 9.65 5.07
CA ARG A 42 -3.83 8.40 4.39
C ARG A 42 -2.33 8.11 4.48
N SER A 43 -1.49 9.10 4.16
CA SER A 43 -0.03 8.92 4.20
C SER A 43 0.48 8.63 5.62
N LEU A 44 -0.08 9.31 6.62
CA LEU A 44 0.26 9.04 8.02
C LEU A 44 -0.18 7.64 8.44
N ALA A 45 -1.41 7.24 8.08
CA ALA A 45 -1.96 5.93 8.39
C ALA A 45 -1.08 4.79 7.84
N SER A 46 -0.75 4.84 6.55
CA SER A 46 0.13 3.85 5.92
C SER A 46 1.52 3.79 6.56
N LYS A 47 2.15 4.93 6.88
CA LYS A 47 3.47 5.00 7.54
C LYS A 47 3.44 4.44 8.95
N TYR A 48 2.43 4.80 9.74
CA TYR A 48 2.23 4.28 11.08
C TYR A 48 2.04 2.76 11.08
N LEU A 49 1.17 2.26 10.21
CA LEU A 49 0.91 0.83 10.09
C LEU A 49 2.12 0.06 9.58
N HIS A 50 2.87 0.62 8.62
CA HIS A 50 4.13 0.06 8.17
C HIS A 50 5.16 -0.02 9.29
N PHE A 51 5.27 0.99 10.15
CA PHE A 51 6.17 0.95 11.30
C PHE A 51 5.85 -0.22 12.25
N HIS A 52 4.57 -0.50 12.47
CA HIS A 52 4.13 -1.59 13.36
C HIS A 52 4.16 -2.98 12.69
N LYS A 53 3.92 -3.05 11.38
CA LYS A 53 3.84 -4.30 10.60
C LYS A 53 4.50 -4.09 9.21
N PRO A 54 5.84 -4.00 9.14
CA PRO A 54 6.55 -3.57 7.92
C PRO A 54 6.42 -4.52 6.73
N LYS A 55 6.05 -5.79 6.98
CA LYS A 55 5.79 -6.79 5.93
C LYS A 55 4.36 -6.78 5.41
N LEU A 56 3.45 -6.03 6.04
CA LEU A 56 2.01 -6.07 5.75
C LEU A 56 1.43 -4.73 5.30
N PHE A 57 2.19 -3.63 5.29
CA PHE A 57 1.64 -2.36 4.81
C PHE A 57 2.61 -1.70 3.85
N TYR A 58 2.08 -1.25 2.72
CA TYR A 58 2.82 -0.40 1.81
C TYR A 58 2.88 1.02 2.35
N ILE A 59 3.99 1.69 2.12
CA ILE A 59 4.10 3.12 2.40
C ILE A 59 3.36 3.86 1.27
N TYR A 60 2.50 4.79 1.64
CA TYR A 60 1.76 5.60 0.68
C TYR A 60 2.09 7.09 0.85
N ASP A 61 2.56 7.70 -0.23
CA ASP A 61 2.59 9.14 -0.43
C ASP A 61 2.56 9.50 -1.92
N SER A 62 2.51 10.79 -2.23
CA SER A 62 2.44 11.29 -3.60
C SER A 62 3.66 10.87 -4.43
N MET A 63 4.85 10.81 -3.83
CA MET A 63 6.10 10.48 -4.53
C MET A 63 6.14 9.00 -4.90
N ALA A 64 5.78 8.12 -3.96
CA ALA A 64 5.70 6.69 -4.23
C ALA A 64 4.59 6.39 -5.27
N ASN A 65 3.45 7.07 -5.21
CA ASN A 65 2.36 6.90 -6.19
C ASN A 65 2.76 7.39 -7.60
N ALA A 66 3.54 8.46 -7.69
CA ALA A 66 4.12 8.92 -8.96
C ALA A 66 5.11 7.91 -9.53
N GLY A 67 5.99 7.36 -8.69
CA GLY A 67 6.91 6.27 -9.07
C GLY A 67 6.17 5.03 -9.59
N LEU A 68 5.09 4.62 -8.92
CA LEU A 68 4.26 3.49 -9.36
C LEU A 68 3.65 3.73 -10.73
N SER A 69 3.18 4.94 -10.98
CA SER A 69 2.58 5.32 -12.28
C SER A 69 3.57 5.30 -13.44
N LYS A 70 4.88 5.37 -13.15
CA LYS A 70 5.98 5.18 -14.10
C LYS A 70 6.35 3.71 -14.27
N ALA A 71 6.42 2.96 -13.16
CA ALA A 71 6.70 1.52 -13.17
C ALA A 71 5.63 0.69 -13.90
N MET A 72 4.37 1.13 -13.82
CA MET A 72 3.21 0.38 -14.28
C MET A 72 2.33 1.18 -15.26
N PRO A 73 2.84 1.56 -16.45
CA PRO A 73 2.07 2.36 -17.40
C PRO A 73 0.80 1.64 -17.88
N LYS A 74 0.83 0.31 -18.00
CA LYS A 74 -0.31 -0.54 -18.39
C LYS A 74 -1.48 -0.52 -17.39
N TYR A 75 -1.26 -0.03 -16.16
CA TYR A 75 -2.27 0.07 -15.11
C TYR A 75 -2.71 1.51 -14.83
N ARG A 76 -2.27 2.48 -15.65
CA ARG A 76 -2.79 3.86 -15.61
C ARG A 76 -4.29 3.85 -15.89
N GLY A 77 -5.06 4.59 -15.08
CA GLY A 77 -6.51 4.70 -15.24
C GLY A 77 -7.31 3.45 -14.83
N ARG A 78 -6.67 2.30 -14.55
CA ARG A 78 -7.37 1.13 -14.00
C ARG A 78 -7.87 1.47 -12.59
N LYS A 79 -9.17 1.69 -12.46
CA LYS A 79 -9.86 1.78 -11.18
C LYS A 79 -10.03 0.36 -10.65
N VAL A 80 -9.60 0.13 -9.42
CA VAL A 80 -10.05 -1.04 -8.67
C VAL A 80 -11.44 -0.70 -8.15
N SER A 81 -12.36 -1.68 -8.18
CA SER A 81 -13.70 -1.57 -7.61
C SER A 81 -13.68 -0.81 -6.28
N SER A 82 -14.50 0.22 -6.15
CA SER A 82 -14.71 0.95 -4.90
C SER A 82 -15.72 0.17 -4.05
N ASP A 83 -15.23 -0.61 -3.11
CA ASP A 83 -16.03 -1.09 -1.99
C ASP A 83 -15.95 -0.01 -0.89
N ASP A 84 -17.10 0.41 -0.36
CA ASP A 84 -17.21 1.41 0.72
C ASP A 84 -16.54 0.93 2.02
N LYS A 85 -16.13 -0.33 2.08
CA LYS A 85 -15.32 -0.92 3.16
C LYS A 85 -13.85 -0.53 3.11
N PHE A 86 -13.35 0.07 2.03
CA PHE A 86 -11.93 0.40 1.89
C PHE A 86 -11.68 1.84 1.41
N ASP A 87 -10.48 2.33 1.68
CA ASP A 87 -10.01 3.56 1.05
C ASP A 87 -9.70 3.30 -0.43
N ALA A 88 -10.46 3.91 -1.34
CA ALA A 88 -10.34 3.62 -2.78
C ALA A 88 -8.93 3.91 -3.34
N ALA A 89 -8.29 5.00 -2.88
CA ALA A 89 -6.96 5.39 -3.36
C ALA A 89 -5.88 4.41 -2.89
N TYR A 90 -5.86 4.10 -1.59
CA TYR A 90 -4.92 3.15 -1.01
C TYR A 90 -5.18 1.70 -1.47
N SER A 91 -6.43 1.33 -1.72
CA SER A 91 -6.78 0.01 -2.29
C SER A 91 -6.23 -0.13 -3.70
N SER A 92 -6.51 0.84 -4.58
CA SER A 92 -5.96 0.84 -5.94
C SER A 92 -4.43 0.78 -5.94
N TYR A 93 -3.80 1.53 -5.05
CA TYR A 93 -2.35 1.52 -4.87
C TYR A 93 -1.82 0.15 -4.42
N SER A 94 -2.45 -0.45 -3.41
CA SER A 94 -2.02 -1.73 -2.82
C SER A 94 -2.17 -2.90 -3.79
N PHE A 95 -3.25 -2.97 -4.55
CA PHE A 95 -3.43 -4.02 -5.56
C PHE A 95 -2.41 -3.92 -6.69
N LYS A 96 -2.14 -2.70 -7.18
CA LYS A 96 -1.08 -2.47 -8.19
C LYS A 96 0.29 -2.91 -7.68
N LEU A 97 0.61 -2.57 -6.43
CA LEU A 97 1.87 -3.02 -5.82
C LEU A 97 1.93 -4.53 -5.64
N LEU A 98 0.83 -5.19 -5.26
CA LEU A 98 0.79 -6.65 -5.17
C LEU A 98 0.99 -7.31 -6.55
N GLU A 99 0.37 -6.78 -7.61
CA GLU A 99 0.63 -7.23 -8.97
C GLU A 99 2.11 -7.02 -9.36
N LEU A 100 2.68 -5.85 -9.04
CA LEU A 100 4.08 -5.55 -9.31
C LEU A 100 5.04 -6.49 -8.56
N GLN A 101 4.76 -6.81 -7.29
CA GLN A 101 5.54 -7.79 -6.54
C GLN A 101 5.52 -9.16 -7.20
N LYS A 102 4.36 -9.59 -7.73
CA LYS A 102 4.23 -10.87 -8.43
C LYS A 102 5.04 -10.89 -9.72
N GLU A 103 4.96 -9.82 -10.51
CA GLU A 103 5.73 -9.68 -11.75
C GLU A 103 7.24 -9.72 -11.47
N ILE A 104 7.71 -8.96 -10.47
CA ILE A 104 9.12 -8.95 -10.07
C ILE A 104 9.56 -10.33 -9.57
N LYS A 105 8.74 -11.00 -8.76
CA LYS A 105 9.05 -12.35 -8.27
C LYS A 105 9.13 -13.38 -9.41
N GLN A 106 8.25 -13.28 -10.40
CA GLN A 106 8.25 -14.17 -11.56
C GLN A 106 9.52 -13.96 -12.42
N GLU A 107 9.94 -12.72 -12.61
CA GLU A 107 11.09 -12.39 -13.45
C GLU A 107 12.44 -12.63 -12.74
N PHE A 108 12.55 -12.27 -11.47
CA PHE A 108 13.82 -12.24 -10.73
C PHE A 108 13.93 -13.27 -9.59
N GLY A 109 12.87 -14.03 -9.30
CA GLY A 109 12.83 -15.05 -8.24
C GLY A 109 12.58 -14.51 -6.83
N ASP A 110 12.77 -13.21 -6.60
CA ASP A 110 12.66 -12.59 -5.27
C ASP A 110 11.40 -11.75 -5.09
N GLN A 111 10.75 -11.92 -3.94
CA GLN A 111 9.61 -11.09 -3.55
C GLN A 111 10.09 -9.89 -2.73
N LEU A 112 10.08 -8.71 -3.34
CA LEU A 112 10.46 -7.47 -2.65
C LEU A 112 9.53 -7.18 -1.47
N THR A 113 10.09 -6.78 -0.33
CA THR A 113 9.33 -6.29 0.81
C THR A 113 8.66 -4.94 0.50
N PRO A 114 7.63 -4.53 1.26
CA PRO A 114 6.99 -3.22 1.08
C PRO A 114 7.99 -2.05 1.13
N ARG A 115 9.02 -2.13 2.00
CA ARG A 115 10.05 -1.09 2.10
C ARG A 115 11.01 -1.07 0.90
N GLN A 116 11.33 -2.23 0.33
CA GLN A 116 12.17 -2.31 -0.87
C GLN A 116 11.43 -1.76 -2.09
N LEU A 117 10.13 -2.09 -2.24
CA LEU A 117 9.28 -1.49 -3.27
C LEU A 117 9.21 0.02 -3.13
N ASP A 118 8.90 0.54 -1.94
CA ASP A 118 8.85 1.98 -1.68
C ASP A 118 10.15 2.68 -2.12
N ARG A 119 11.31 2.16 -1.73
CA ARG A 119 12.62 2.67 -2.17
C ARG A 119 12.79 2.65 -3.70
N MET A 120 12.36 1.58 -4.35
CA MET A 120 12.41 1.46 -5.81
C MET A 120 11.52 2.53 -6.48
N LEU A 121 10.28 2.70 -6.00
CA LEU A 121 9.35 3.69 -6.53
C LEU A 121 9.87 5.13 -6.35
N LEU A 122 10.47 5.43 -5.20
CA LEU A 122 11.07 6.75 -4.95
C LEU A 122 12.24 7.05 -5.89
N LYS A 123 13.10 6.06 -6.18
CA LYS A 123 14.19 6.20 -7.16
C LYS A 123 13.66 6.46 -8.57
N LEU A 124 12.72 5.64 -9.03
CA LEU A 124 12.06 5.83 -10.34
C LEU A 124 11.39 7.20 -10.46
N ASN A 125 10.88 7.73 -9.34
CA ASN A 125 10.32 9.06 -9.36
C ASN A 125 11.39 10.15 -9.51
N ALA A 126 12.50 10.04 -8.78
CA ALA A 126 13.61 10.99 -8.79
C ALA A 126 14.40 11.01 -10.11
N GLU A 127 14.62 9.85 -10.73
CA GLU A 127 15.37 9.71 -11.99
C GLU A 127 14.69 10.38 -13.20
N ALA A 128 13.39 10.69 -13.13
CA ALA A 128 12.70 11.38 -14.22
C ALA A 128 12.72 12.92 -14.10
N VAL A 129 13.45 13.46 -13.12
CA VAL A 129 13.67 14.91 -12.94
C VAL A 129 15.10 15.31 -13.36
N ALA A 130 15.92 14.33 -13.77
CA ALA A 130 17.24 14.51 -14.36
C ALA A 130 17.17 14.29 -15.88
#